data_AF-S8DA44-F1
#
_entry.id   AF-S8DA44-F1
#
_cell.length_a   1.000
_cell.length_b   1.000
_cell.length_c   1.000
_cell.angle_alpha   90.00
_cell.angle_beta   90.00
_cell.angle_gamma   90.00
#
_symmetry.space_group_name_H-M   'P 1'
#
loop_
_entity.id
_entity.type
_entity.pdbx_description
1 polymer ?
#
loop_
_entity_poly.entity_id
_entity_poly.type
_entity_poly.pdbx_seq_one_letter_code
_entity_poly.pdbx_strand_id
1 'polypeptide(L)'
;FNMAQKLQQQLRELGSKLETPPSSKDALIKLLKQGAAFLSELDQSPSKLVMDSIKSLVNAIAKPEILKHQDREVKLFLSACACEITRITAPEPPYDDDILKDIFQSIVGTFSGLSDMNAPSFGRRVVILETLARYRSCVVMLDIECDDLINEMFTTFFNVARDDHPENVLSSMETIMEALLEESEDIPENLLHILLTTLDNDKM
;
A
#
# COMPACT_ATOMS: atom_id res chain seq x y z
N PHE A 1 11.96 0.05 -31.33
CA PHE A 1 12.35 0.10 -29.91
C PHE A 1 11.27 -0.63 -29.13
N ASN A 2 11.60 -1.71 -28.41
CA ASN A 2 10.59 -2.54 -27.74
C ASN A 2 10.03 -1.79 -26.51
N MET A 3 8.70 -1.73 -26.34
CA MET A 3 8.05 -1.05 -25.22
C MET A 3 8.53 -1.57 -23.86
N ALA A 4 8.76 -2.88 -23.74
CA ALA A 4 9.27 -3.50 -22.53
C ALA A 4 10.70 -3.04 -22.17
N GLN A 5 11.57 -2.86 -23.17
CA GLN A 5 12.94 -2.36 -22.95
C GLN A 5 12.93 -0.89 -22.51
N LYS A 6 11.99 -0.10 -23.03
CA LYS A 6 11.82 1.30 -22.62
C LYS A 6 11.40 1.39 -21.16
N LEU A 7 10.40 0.61 -20.73
CA LEU A 7 9.93 0.60 -19.35
C LEU A 7 11.07 0.21 -18.38
N GLN A 8 11.83 -0.84 -18.69
CA GLN A 8 12.99 -1.26 -17.89
C GLN A 8 14.03 -0.15 -17.75
N GLN A 9 14.34 0.57 -18.82
CA GLN A 9 15.28 1.69 -18.78
C GLN A 9 14.75 2.83 -17.89
N GLN A 10 13.46 3.16 -18.00
CA GLN A 10 12.82 4.19 -17.18
C GLN A 10 12.81 3.82 -15.70
N LEU A 11 12.58 2.54 -15.36
CA LEU A 11 12.65 2.04 -13.98
C LEU A 11 14.06 2.13 -13.40
N ARG A 12 15.09 1.81 -14.19
CA ARG A 12 16.50 1.97 -13.77
C ARG A 12 16.87 3.42 -13.49
N GLU A 13 16.51 4.31 -14.40
CA GLU A 13 16.75 5.76 -14.24
C GLU A 13 16.01 6.33 -13.04
N LEU A 14 14.79 5.88 -12.80
CA LEU A 14 14.00 6.31 -11.66
C LEU A 14 14.61 5.83 -10.34
N GLY A 15 15.00 4.55 -10.27
CA GLY A 15 15.68 3.98 -9.10
C GLY A 15 16.95 4.75 -8.75
N SER A 16 17.79 5.04 -9.73
CA SER A 16 19.02 5.83 -9.53
C SER A 16 18.73 7.25 -9.00
N LYS A 17 17.67 7.92 -9.48
CA LYS A 17 17.27 9.24 -8.97
C LYS A 17 16.74 9.19 -7.53
N LEU A 18 16.10 8.09 -7.13
CA LEU A 18 15.59 7.91 -5.77
C LEU A 18 16.66 7.42 -4.79
N GLU A 19 17.73 6.79 -5.26
CA GLU A 19 18.89 6.48 -4.42
C GLU A 19 19.54 7.74 -3.84
N THR A 20 19.47 8.85 -4.57
CA THR A 20 19.92 10.19 -4.15
C THR A 20 18.74 11.16 -4.22
N PRO A 21 17.76 11.04 -3.29
CA PRO A 21 16.49 11.71 -3.42
C PRO A 21 16.67 13.23 -3.47
N PRO A 22 15.89 13.94 -4.31
CA PRO A 22 15.96 15.39 -4.37
C PRO A 22 15.53 16.00 -3.03
N SER A 23 16.17 17.10 -2.63
CA SER A 23 15.79 17.85 -1.42
C SER A 23 14.43 18.56 -1.57
N SER A 24 14.00 18.80 -2.80
CA SER A 24 12.69 19.39 -3.08
C SER A 24 11.59 18.33 -2.97
N LYS A 25 10.62 18.60 -2.10
CA LYS A 25 9.41 17.81 -1.95
C LYS A 25 8.70 17.57 -3.28
N ASP A 26 8.48 18.61 -4.07
CA ASP A 26 7.72 18.49 -5.33
C ASP A 26 8.44 17.61 -6.35
N ALA A 27 9.77 17.67 -6.36
CA ALA A 27 10.60 16.80 -7.19
C ALA A 27 10.51 15.34 -6.71
N LEU A 28 10.53 15.09 -5.39
CA LEU A 28 10.37 13.76 -4.83
C LEU A 28 8.99 13.17 -5.15
N ILE A 29 7.93 13.95 -4.95
CA ILE A 29 6.55 13.57 -5.30
C ILE A 29 6.45 13.19 -6.78
N LYS A 30 7.09 13.96 -7.67
CA LYS A 30 7.10 13.66 -9.11
C LYS A 30 7.75 12.31 -9.41
N LEU A 31 8.86 11.99 -8.75
CA LEU A 31 9.53 10.69 -8.91
C LEU A 31 8.66 9.54 -8.38
N LEU A 32 8.09 9.68 -7.19
CA LEU A 32 7.21 8.65 -6.61
C LEU A 32 5.93 8.45 -7.44
N LYS A 33 5.33 9.52 -7.97
CA LYS A 33 4.21 9.45 -8.93
C LYS A 33 4.57 8.61 -10.16
N GLN A 34 5.75 8.83 -10.73
CA GLN A 34 6.26 8.05 -11.87
C GLN A 34 6.53 6.60 -11.48
N GLY A 35 7.09 6.36 -10.30
CA GLY A 35 7.35 5.02 -9.78
C GLY A 35 6.08 4.20 -9.66
N ALA A 36 5.07 4.72 -8.98
CA ALA A 36 3.79 4.03 -8.82
C ALA A 36 3.16 3.71 -10.19
N ALA A 37 3.24 4.64 -11.16
CA ALA A 37 2.72 4.39 -12.50
C ALA A 37 3.48 3.25 -13.20
N PHE A 38 4.82 3.29 -13.25
CA PHE A 38 5.61 2.26 -13.92
C PHE A 38 5.54 0.90 -13.23
N LEU A 39 5.48 0.87 -11.90
CA LEU A 39 5.35 -0.37 -11.12
C LEU A 39 3.97 -1.02 -11.36
N SER A 40 2.90 -0.23 -11.48
CA SER A 40 1.56 -0.76 -11.78
C SER A 40 1.44 -1.46 -13.14
N GLU A 41 2.37 -1.22 -14.07
CA GLU A 41 2.43 -1.90 -15.37
C GLU A 41 3.12 -3.28 -15.30
N LEU A 42 3.74 -3.63 -14.17
CA LEU A 42 4.47 -4.89 -14.03
C LEU A 42 3.58 -6.00 -13.49
N ASP A 43 3.76 -7.22 -14.00
CA ASP A 43 3.13 -8.41 -13.43
C ASP A 43 3.77 -8.79 -12.07
N GLN A 44 3.05 -9.60 -11.29
CA GLN A 44 3.62 -10.27 -10.11
C GLN A 44 4.69 -11.28 -10.54
N SER A 45 5.78 -11.37 -9.78
CA SER A 45 6.92 -12.26 -10.05
C SER A 45 7.44 -12.17 -11.50
N PRO A 46 7.82 -10.96 -11.99
CA PRO A 46 8.25 -10.78 -13.37
C PRO A 46 9.63 -11.41 -13.60
N SER A 47 10.06 -11.46 -14.87
CA SER A 47 11.37 -12.02 -15.22
C SER A 47 12.53 -11.36 -14.45
N LYS A 48 13.62 -12.11 -14.23
CA LYS A 48 14.82 -11.61 -13.56
C LYS A 48 15.35 -10.28 -14.13
N LEU A 49 15.30 -10.10 -15.45
CA LEU A 49 15.73 -8.85 -16.11
C LEU A 49 14.88 -7.63 -15.69
N VAL A 50 13.58 -7.83 -15.49
CA VAL A 50 12.65 -6.80 -15.00
C VAL A 50 12.91 -6.56 -13.52
N MET A 51 13.08 -7.61 -12.72
CA MET A 51 13.45 -7.49 -11.31
C MET A 51 14.77 -6.70 -11.12
N ASP A 52 15.79 -7.01 -11.92
CA ASP A 52 17.06 -6.28 -11.92
C ASP A 52 16.89 -4.81 -12.34
N SER A 53 15.82 -4.45 -13.04
CA SER A 53 15.52 -3.07 -13.45
C SER A 53 14.87 -2.24 -12.35
N ILE A 54 14.13 -2.87 -11.43
CA ILE A 54 13.48 -2.19 -10.30
C ILE A 54 14.28 -2.25 -9.00
N LYS A 55 15.36 -3.04 -8.92
CA LYS A 55 16.14 -3.26 -7.70
C LYS A 55 16.56 -1.96 -6.99
N SER A 56 17.10 -0.98 -7.71
CA SER A 56 17.48 0.31 -7.12
C SER A 56 16.28 1.09 -6.58
N LEU A 57 15.13 1.02 -7.27
CA LEU A 57 13.89 1.63 -6.81
C LEU A 57 13.37 0.97 -5.53
N VAL A 58 13.33 -0.37 -5.49
CA VAL A 58 12.96 -1.16 -4.32
C VAL A 58 13.82 -0.79 -3.12
N ASN A 59 15.14 -0.74 -3.30
CA ASN A 59 16.07 -0.37 -2.23
C ASN A 59 15.90 1.09 -1.78
N ALA A 60 15.63 2.01 -2.71
CA ALA A 60 15.45 3.42 -2.38
C ALA A 60 14.20 3.67 -1.55
N ILE A 61 13.10 2.96 -1.82
CA ILE A 61 11.83 3.09 -1.09
C ILE A 61 11.97 2.75 0.39
N ALA A 62 12.83 1.78 0.74
CA ALA A 62 13.10 1.39 2.12
C ALA A 62 14.03 2.35 2.89
N LYS A 63 14.63 3.35 2.22
CA LYS A 63 15.54 4.27 2.89
C LYS A 63 14.79 5.18 3.87
N PRO A 64 15.28 5.38 5.11
CA PRO A 64 14.60 6.19 6.12
C PRO A 64 14.24 7.61 5.65
N GLU A 65 15.07 8.22 4.81
CA GLU A 65 14.84 9.57 4.27
C GLU A 65 13.58 9.66 3.41
N ILE A 66 13.20 8.55 2.77
CA ILE A 66 11.98 8.44 1.97
C ILE A 66 10.85 7.84 2.82
N LEU A 67 11.11 6.69 3.46
CA LEU A 67 10.11 5.91 4.20
C LEU A 67 9.51 6.69 5.37
N LYS A 68 10.33 7.44 6.11
CA LYS A 68 9.91 8.19 7.31
C LYS A 68 9.61 9.66 7.02
N HIS A 69 9.40 10.00 5.75
CA HIS A 69 9.11 11.37 5.33
C HIS A 69 7.77 11.84 5.91
N GLN A 70 7.71 13.07 6.44
CA GLN A 70 6.54 13.55 7.20
C GLN A 70 5.41 14.14 6.35
N ASP A 71 5.72 14.60 5.13
CA ASP A 71 4.71 15.19 4.23
C ASP A 71 3.67 14.15 3.76
N ARG A 72 2.39 14.54 3.85
CA ARG A 72 1.24 13.67 3.54
C ARG A 72 1.16 13.25 2.08
N GLU A 73 1.54 14.12 1.14
CA GLU A 73 1.49 13.79 -0.28
C GLU A 73 2.66 12.87 -0.65
N VAL A 74 3.85 13.11 -0.09
CA VAL A 74 4.99 12.17 -0.22
C VAL A 74 4.60 10.79 0.30
N LYS A 75 4.03 10.71 1.52
CA LYS A 75 3.56 9.43 2.08
C LYS A 75 2.55 8.73 1.18
N LEU A 76 1.58 9.46 0.61
CA LEU A 76 0.60 8.86 -0.30
C LEU A 76 1.25 8.17 -1.52
N PHE A 77 2.20 8.85 -2.19
CA PHE A 77 2.85 8.26 -3.36
C PHE A 77 3.91 7.22 -3.01
N LEU A 78 4.54 7.34 -1.85
CA LEU A 78 5.36 6.29 -1.26
C LEU A 78 4.53 5.03 -1.03
N SER A 79 3.38 5.13 -0.37
CA SER A 79 2.47 4.00 -0.13
C SER A 79 2.00 3.36 -1.42
N ALA A 80 1.75 4.16 -2.46
CA ALA A 80 1.42 3.63 -3.79
C ALA A 80 2.59 2.83 -4.40
N CYS A 81 3.83 3.34 -4.34
CA CYS A 81 5.00 2.58 -4.79
C CYS A 81 5.19 1.29 -3.97
N ALA A 82 5.08 1.39 -2.65
CA ALA A 82 5.33 0.28 -1.74
C ALA A 82 4.29 -0.83 -1.93
N CYS A 83 3.00 -0.48 -2.08
CA CYS A 83 1.92 -1.42 -2.36
C CYS A 83 2.13 -2.18 -3.67
N GLU A 84 2.60 -1.49 -4.72
CA GLU A 84 2.97 -2.16 -5.97
C GLU A 84 4.21 -3.05 -5.82
N ILE A 85 5.23 -2.61 -5.06
CA ILE A 85 6.43 -3.41 -4.81
C ILE A 85 6.07 -4.71 -4.08
N THR A 86 5.30 -4.65 -3.00
CA THR A 86 4.87 -5.84 -2.24
C THR A 86 4.10 -6.82 -3.13
N ARG A 87 3.23 -6.30 -4.01
CA ARG A 87 2.53 -7.10 -5.01
C ARG A 87 3.50 -7.77 -5.99
N ILE A 88 4.43 -7.02 -6.56
CA ILE A 88 5.36 -7.49 -7.60
C ILE A 88 6.26 -8.60 -7.05
N THR A 89 6.71 -8.46 -5.81
CA THR A 89 7.69 -9.37 -5.19
C THR A 89 7.04 -10.58 -4.53
N ALA A 90 5.75 -10.52 -4.21
CA ALA A 90 5.03 -11.64 -3.61
C ALA A 90 5.24 -12.94 -4.43
N PRO A 91 5.40 -14.10 -3.76
CA PRO A 91 5.12 -14.34 -2.34
C PRO A 91 6.22 -13.90 -1.35
N GLU A 92 7.42 -13.59 -1.82
CA GLU A 92 8.55 -13.22 -0.95
C GLU A 92 8.75 -11.69 -0.95
N PRO A 93 8.32 -10.96 0.10
CA PRO A 93 8.56 -9.53 0.17
C PRO A 93 10.07 -9.22 0.15
N PRO A 94 10.50 -8.06 -0.39
CA PRO A 94 11.92 -7.79 -0.62
C PRO A 94 12.58 -7.14 0.61
N TYR A 95 11.86 -7.07 1.73
CA TYR A 95 12.19 -6.28 2.91
C TYR A 95 12.10 -7.16 4.16
N ASP A 96 12.86 -6.80 5.19
CA ASP A 96 12.70 -7.37 6.53
C ASP A 96 11.43 -6.86 7.23
N ASP A 97 11.07 -7.52 8.33
CA ASP A 97 9.83 -7.28 9.06
C ASP A 97 9.74 -5.84 9.58
N ASP A 98 10.83 -5.23 10.03
CA ASP A 98 10.82 -3.85 10.55
C ASP A 98 10.49 -2.84 9.44
N ILE A 99 11.06 -3.03 8.24
CA ILE A 99 10.74 -2.19 7.08
C ILE A 99 9.32 -2.48 6.57
N LEU A 100 8.87 -3.73 6.60
CA LEU A 100 7.49 -4.08 6.24
C LEU A 100 6.48 -3.42 7.18
N LYS A 101 6.76 -3.37 8.49
CA LYS A 101 5.95 -2.64 9.47
C LYS A 101 5.78 -1.17 9.10
N ASP A 102 6.90 -0.46 8.85
CA ASP A 102 6.89 0.95 8.44
C ASP A 102 6.14 1.17 7.10
N ILE A 103 6.25 0.22 6.16
CA ILE A 103 5.55 0.25 4.88
C ILE A 103 4.03 0.08 5.08
N PHE A 104 3.60 -0.94 5.81
CA PHE A 104 2.18 -1.19 6.03
C PHE A 104 1.55 -0.08 6.86
N GLN A 105 2.24 0.49 7.85
CA GLN A 105 1.79 1.69 8.55
C GLN A 105 1.55 2.85 7.58
N SER A 106 2.45 3.04 6.61
CA SER A 106 2.28 4.07 5.58
C SER A 106 1.09 3.78 4.67
N ILE A 107 0.85 2.50 4.30
CA ILE A 107 -0.28 2.08 3.46
C ILE A 107 -1.61 2.26 4.20
N VAL A 108 -1.75 1.68 5.40
CA VAL A 108 -2.97 1.75 6.23
C VAL A 108 -3.31 3.18 6.59
N GLY A 109 -2.30 4.01 6.92
CA GLY A 109 -2.49 5.44 7.18
C GLY A 109 -3.08 6.21 5.99
N THR A 110 -3.08 5.65 4.77
CA THR A 110 -3.77 6.25 3.63
C THR A 110 -5.29 6.07 3.66
N PHE A 111 -5.83 5.07 4.36
CA PHE A 111 -7.25 4.72 4.24
C PHE A 111 -8.18 5.68 5.01
N SER A 112 -7.68 6.38 6.04
CA SER A 112 -8.46 7.44 6.72
C SER A 112 -8.91 8.55 5.76
N GLY A 113 -8.18 8.78 4.68
CA GLY A 113 -8.53 9.75 3.64
C GLY A 113 -9.63 9.30 2.68
N LEU A 114 -10.13 8.07 2.77
CA LEU A 114 -11.30 7.61 2.02
C LEU A 114 -12.61 8.24 2.53
N SER A 115 -12.56 8.89 3.69
CA SER A 115 -13.65 9.71 4.24
C SER A 115 -13.92 11.01 3.49
N ASP A 116 -13.08 11.42 2.53
CA ASP A 116 -13.31 12.58 1.68
C ASP A 116 -13.25 12.19 0.20
N MET A 117 -14.41 11.90 -0.38
CA MET A 117 -14.55 11.51 -1.79
C MET A 117 -14.27 12.65 -2.78
N ASN A 118 -14.29 13.89 -2.31
CA ASN A 118 -14.02 15.06 -3.14
C ASN A 118 -12.52 15.43 -3.15
N ALA A 119 -11.72 14.79 -2.29
CA ALA A 119 -10.29 15.03 -2.23
C ALA A 119 -9.62 14.67 -3.57
N PRO A 120 -8.72 15.51 -4.11
CA PRO A 120 -7.96 15.17 -5.33
C PRO A 120 -7.15 13.87 -5.22
N SER A 121 -6.85 13.44 -3.99
CA SER A 121 -6.14 12.19 -3.70
C SER A 121 -7.04 10.95 -3.64
N PHE A 122 -8.37 11.09 -3.65
CA PHE A 122 -9.31 9.99 -3.39
C PHE A 122 -9.06 8.81 -4.35
N GLY A 123 -9.06 9.06 -5.65
CA GLY A 123 -8.81 8.01 -6.65
C GLY A 123 -7.47 7.28 -6.47
N ARG A 124 -6.43 7.96 -5.95
CA ARG A 124 -5.15 7.30 -5.64
C ARG A 124 -5.27 6.37 -4.43
N ARG A 125 -6.02 6.75 -3.40
CA ARG A 125 -6.27 5.89 -2.22
C ARG A 125 -7.09 4.67 -2.60
N VAL A 126 -8.07 4.85 -3.50
CA VAL A 126 -8.85 3.73 -4.06
C VAL A 126 -7.95 2.75 -4.79
N VAL A 127 -7.02 3.21 -5.64
CA VAL A 127 -6.06 2.31 -6.32
C VAL A 127 -5.21 1.52 -5.32
N ILE A 128 -4.72 2.15 -4.24
CA ILE A 128 -3.95 1.46 -3.20
C ILE A 128 -4.82 0.37 -2.53
N LEU A 129 -6.06 0.73 -2.17
CA LEU A 129 -7.02 -0.18 -1.55
C LEU A 129 -7.32 -1.39 -2.46
N GLU A 130 -7.63 -1.14 -3.73
CA GLU A 130 -7.93 -2.19 -4.72
C GLU A 130 -6.72 -3.10 -4.97
N THR A 131 -5.51 -2.55 -5.05
CA THR A 131 -4.28 -3.35 -5.19
C THR A 131 -4.09 -4.24 -3.97
N LEU A 132 -4.27 -3.70 -2.75
CA LEU A 132 -4.12 -4.48 -1.52
C LEU A 132 -5.15 -5.61 -1.41
N ALA A 133 -6.40 -5.33 -1.80
CA ALA A 133 -7.49 -6.31 -1.84
C ALA A 133 -7.23 -7.41 -2.87
N ARG A 134 -6.95 -7.04 -4.13
CA ARG A 134 -6.79 -7.98 -5.25
C ARG A 134 -5.68 -9.00 -5.02
N TYR A 135 -4.58 -8.58 -4.42
CA TYR A 135 -3.39 -9.42 -4.22
C TYR A 135 -3.27 -9.94 -2.78
N ARG A 136 -4.28 -9.69 -1.94
CA ARG A 136 -4.32 -10.06 -0.51
C ARG A 136 -3.00 -9.73 0.21
N SER A 137 -2.30 -8.67 -0.19
CA SER A 137 -0.95 -8.38 0.33
C SER A 137 -0.97 -7.89 1.77
N CYS A 138 -2.15 -7.59 2.32
CA CYS A 138 -2.37 -7.32 3.74
C CYS A 138 -2.08 -8.52 4.64
N VAL A 139 -2.15 -9.76 4.14
CA VAL A 139 -1.91 -10.98 4.93
C VAL A 139 -0.49 -11.04 5.49
N VAL A 140 0.47 -10.37 4.83
CA VAL A 140 1.85 -10.23 5.35
C VAL A 140 1.88 -9.55 6.73
N MET A 141 0.86 -8.75 7.09
CA MET A 141 0.74 -8.18 8.43
C MET A 141 0.53 -9.25 9.52
N LEU A 142 -0.07 -10.39 9.19
CA LEU A 142 -0.19 -11.52 10.12
C LEU A 142 1.18 -12.17 10.32
N ASP A 143 1.92 -12.43 9.23
CA ASP A 143 3.24 -13.07 9.26
C ASP A 143 4.27 -12.27 10.09
N ILE A 144 4.16 -10.94 10.10
CA ILE A 144 5.06 -10.03 10.85
C ILE A 144 4.49 -9.58 12.21
N GLU A 145 3.40 -10.20 12.68
CA GLU A 145 2.76 -9.96 13.97
C GLU A 145 2.33 -8.49 14.18
N CYS A 146 1.60 -7.94 13.22
CA CYS A 146 1.17 -6.54 13.16
C CYS A 146 -0.26 -6.29 13.68
N ASP A 147 -0.64 -6.91 14.79
CA ASP A 147 -2.02 -6.90 15.30
C ASP A 147 -2.59 -5.51 15.54
N ASP A 148 -1.81 -4.59 16.12
CA ASP A 148 -2.23 -3.21 16.37
C ASP A 148 -2.58 -2.48 15.07
N LEU A 149 -1.83 -2.75 14.00
CA LEU A 149 -2.05 -2.15 12.70
C LEU A 149 -3.27 -2.75 11.98
N ILE A 150 -3.50 -4.05 12.15
CA ILE A 150 -4.72 -4.72 11.69
C ILE A 150 -5.95 -4.11 12.39
N ASN A 151 -5.89 -3.93 13.71
CA ASN A 151 -6.95 -3.29 14.49
C ASN A 151 -7.21 -1.84 14.02
N GLU A 152 -6.14 -1.07 13.77
CA GLU A 152 -6.24 0.29 13.21
C GLU A 152 -6.91 0.29 11.83
N MET A 153 -6.57 -0.68 10.97
CA MET A 153 -7.14 -0.77 9.63
C MET A 153 -8.64 -1.08 9.67
N PHE A 154 -9.07 -2.07 10.47
CA PHE A 154 -10.49 -2.40 10.65
C PHE A 154 -11.26 -1.20 11.21
N THR A 155 -10.74 -0.58 12.28
CA THR A 155 -11.32 0.62 12.87
C THR A 155 -11.44 1.75 11.84
N THR A 156 -10.42 1.93 11.01
CA THR A 156 -10.43 2.93 9.94
C THR A 156 -11.52 2.63 8.92
N PHE A 157 -11.63 1.39 8.43
CA PHE A 157 -12.66 1.01 7.47
C PHE A 157 -14.07 1.26 8.01
N PHE A 158 -14.38 0.82 9.23
CA PHE A 158 -15.68 1.07 9.84
C PHE A 158 -15.97 2.57 10.04
N ASN A 159 -14.96 3.39 10.33
CA ASN A 159 -15.14 4.83 10.50
C ASN A 159 -15.33 5.59 9.19
N VAL A 160 -14.75 5.11 8.08
CA VAL A 160 -14.82 5.83 6.80
C VAL A 160 -15.93 5.33 5.89
N ALA A 161 -16.34 4.06 6.01
CA ALA A 161 -17.35 3.43 5.16
C ALA A 161 -18.69 4.17 5.24
N ARG A 162 -19.28 4.44 4.08
CA ARG A 162 -20.59 5.11 3.94
C ARG A 162 -21.34 4.58 2.72
N ASP A 163 -22.67 4.62 2.77
CA ASP A 163 -23.56 4.15 1.70
C ASP A 163 -23.33 4.85 0.35
N ASP A 164 -22.76 6.06 0.38
CA ASP A 164 -22.46 6.85 -0.82
C ASP A 164 -21.08 6.57 -1.41
N HIS A 165 -20.30 5.63 -0.85
CA HIS A 165 -19.07 5.18 -1.46
C HIS A 165 -19.32 4.40 -2.76
N PRO A 166 -18.41 4.50 -3.74
CA PRO A 166 -18.42 3.60 -4.88
C PRO A 166 -18.34 2.13 -4.44
N GLU A 167 -19.09 1.25 -5.10
CA GLU A 167 -19.17 -0.18 -4.77
C GLU A 167 -17.79 -0.85 -4.68
N ASN A 168 -16.87 -0.51 -5.59
CA ASN A 168 -15.52 -1.05 -5.59
C ASN A 168 -14.71 -0.67 -4.34
N VAL A 169 -15.03 0.45 -3.69
CA VAL A 169 -14.37 0.88 -2.45
C VAL A 169 -14.82 0.00 -1.29
N LEU A 170 -16.14 -0.15 -1.10
CA LEU A 170 -16.70 -0.98 -0.02
C LEU A 170 -16.29 -2.45 -0.20
N SER A 171 -16.45 -2.99 -1.41
CA SER A 171 -16.06 -4.37 -1.73
C SER A 171 -14.56 -4.62 -1.51
N SER A 172 -13.69 -3.63 -1.76
CA SER A 172 -12.26 -3.78 -1.48
C SER A 172 -11.95 -3.76 0.02
N MET A 173 -12.66 -2.94 0.82
CA MET A 173 -12.53 -2.97 2.29
C MET A 173 -12.95 -4.34 2.83
N GLU A 174 -14.11 -4.85 2.39
CA GLU A 174 -14.63 -6.16 2.75
C GLU A 174 -13.64 -7.27 2.39
N THR A 175 -13.16 -7.30 1.16
CA THR A 175 -12.18 -8.30 0.68
C THR A 175 -10.91 -8.33 1.55
N ILE A 176 -10.43 -7.16 1.99
CA ILE A 176 -9.25 -7.09 2.88
C ILE A 176 -9.57 -7.63 4.27
N MET A 177 -10.71 -7.24 4.84
CA MET A 177 -11.12 -7.71 6.17
C MET A 177 -11.36 -9.21 6.17
N GLU A 178 -12.05 -9.73 5.16
CA GLU A 178 -12.26 -11.17 4.95
C GLU A 178 -10.92 -11.91 4.84
N ALA A 179 -10.00 -11.41 4.00
CA ALA A 179 -8.69 -12.05 3.83
C ALA A 179 -7.92 -12.15 5.16
N LEU A 180 -7.93 -11.10 5.97
CA LEU A 180 -7.26 -11.13 7.26
C LEU A 180 -7.93 -12.08 8.26
N LEU A 181 -9.27 -12.14 8.28
CA LEU A 181 -9.98 -13.07 9.15
C LEU A 181 -9.81 -14.53 8.72
N GLU A 182 -9.79 -14.82 7.43
CA GLU A 182 -9.62 -16.16 6.88
C GLU A 182 -8.22 -16.74 7.13
N GLU A 183 -7.18 -15.90 7.06
CA GLU A 183 -5.79 -16.33 7.22
C GLU A 183 -5.30 -16.23 8.68
N SER A 184 -6.12 -15.67 9.59
CA SER A 184 -5.78 -15.61 11.01
C SER A 184 -5.93 -16.99 11.66
N GLU A 185 -4.92 -17.43 12.43
CA GLU A 185 -5.01 -18.65 13.23
C GLU A 185 -6.01 -18.48 14.39
N ASP A 186 -5.95 -17.33 15.06
CA ASP A 186 -6.84 -16.92 16.15
C ASP A 186 -7.25 -15.47 15.93
N ILE A 187 -8.50 -15.12 16.30
CA ILE A 187 -9.00 -13.74 16.22
C ILE A 187 -8.70 -13.02 17.54
N PRO A 188 -7.89 -11.94 17.53
CA PRO A 188 -7.60 -11.18 18.74
C PRO A 188 -8.87 -10.61 19.39
N GLU A 189 -8.94 -10.58 20.73
CA GLU A 189 -10.10 -10.08 21.47
C GLU A 189 -10.45 -8.63 21.11
N ASN A 190 -9.45 -7.79 20.87
CA ASN A 190 -9.63 -6.41 20.43
C ASN A 190 -10.34 -6.33 19.07
N LEU A 191 -9.97 -7.20 18.12
CA LEU A 191 -10.59 -7.26 16.81
C LEU A 191 -12.04 -7.73 16.91
N LEU A 192 -12.30 -8.73 17.75
CA LEU A 192 -13.66 -9.19 18.05
C LEU A 192 -14.50 -8.06 18.66
N HIS A 193 -13.96 -7.30 19.61
CA HIS A 193 -14.65 -6.16 20.21
C HIS A 193 -14.98 -5.08 19.17
N ILE A 194 -14.05 -4.78 18.26
CA ILE A 194 -14.28 -3.85 17.15
C ILE A 194 -15.46 -4.32 16.29
N LEU A 195 -15.47 -5.59 15.88
CA LEU A 195 -16.55 -6.17 15.06
C LEU A 195 -17.91 -6.11 15.77
N LEU A 196 -17.98 -6.53 17.04
CA LEU A 196 -19.22 -6.53 17.82
C LEU A 196 -19.76 -5.12 18.06
N THR A 197 -18.89 -4.16 18.37
CA THR A 197 -19.30 -2.77 18.60
C THR A 197 -19.93 -2.16 17.37
N THR A 198 -19.38 -2.43 16.18
CA THR A 198 -19.94 -1.95 14.92
C THR A 198 -21.34 -2.54 14.67
N LEU A 199 -21.53 -3.85 14.91
CA LEU A 199 -22.82 -4.52 14.73
C LEU A 199 -23.91 -4.05 15.70
N ASP A 200 -23.53 -3.67 16.91
CA ASP A 200 -24.48 -3.12 17.90
C ASP A 200 -24.90 -1.68 17.56
N ASN A 201 -24.01 -0.89 16.97
CA ASN A 201 -24.34 0.47 16.50
C ASN A 201 -25.30 0.48 15.29
N ASP A 202 -25.35 -0.60 14.52
CA ASP A 202 -26.27 -0.77 13.37
C ASP A 202 -27.72 -1.09 13.81
N LYS A 203 -27.95 -1.32 15.11
CA LYS A 203 -29.27 -1.63 15.71
C LYS A 203 -29.96 -0.43 16.38
N MET A 204 -29.43 0.79 16.25
CA MET A 204 -30.03 2.03 16.79
C MET A 204 -30.43 3.01 15.69
#